data_AF-A0A820G154-F1
#
_entry.id   AF-A0A820G154-F1
#
_cell.length_a   1.000
_cell.length_b   1.000
_cell.length_c   1.000
_cell.angle_alpha   90.00
_cell.angle_beta   90.00
_cell.angle_gamma   90.00
#
_symmetry.space_group_name_H-M   'P 1'
#
loop_
_entity.id
_entity.type
_entity.pdbx_description
1 polymer ?
#
loop_
_entity_poly.entity_id
_entity_poly.type
_entity_poly.pdbx_seq_one_letter_code
_entity_poly.pdbx_strand_id
1 'polypeptide(L)'
;MDYLLNTTHCLCDPCHEGNFCETFTSRQQQYATPYHNLIIYITALCISTLNNSICLELFIRSKAIRRTNCGIYLIIYSILSILASIFLVADGYVTYDKSIFEGDPYSRNTLHCVVGVVSYNTANFLCIWFSASVQLERGIVLFSKKTSTITRKRSIIVSIIMLAMSIGCAIPIVFYDCAWNDVPHLK
;
A
#
# COMPACT_ATOMS: atom_id res chain seq x y z
N MET A 1 -2.86 -56.67 26.10
CA MET A 1 -3.96 -56.06 25.32
C MET A 1 -3.75 -54.57 25.42
N ASP A 2 -3.05 -54.06 24.42
CA ASP A 2 -2.82 -52.64 24.22
C ASP A 2 -4.06 -51.93 23.64
N TYR A 3 -4.02 -50.61 23.77
CA TYR A 3 -4.59 -49.58 22.90
C TYR A 3 -5.89 -48.87 23.33
N LEU A 4 -5.67 -47.58 23.65
CA LEU A 4 -6.48 -46.41 23.26
C LEU A 4 -7.70 -46.04 24.11
N LEU A 5 -7.43 -45.45 25.28
CA LEU A 5 -8.25 -44.40 25.87
C LEU A 5 -7.40 -43.14 26.04
N ASN A 6 -7.15 -42.47 24.92
CA ASN A 6 -6.75 -41.06 24.90
C ASN A 6 -7.42 -40.43 23.69
N THR A 7 -8.74 -40.26 23.79
CA THR A 7 -9.55 -39.56 22.79
C THR A 7 -9.17 -38.08 22.80
N THR A 8 -8.26 -37.71 21.90
CA THR A 8 -8.16 -36.36 21.36
C THR A 8 -9.51 -36.01 20.73
N HIS A 9 -10.24 -35.08 21.33
CA HIS A 9 -11.34 -34.43 20.63
C HIS A 9 -10.77 -33.61 19.47
N CYS A 10 -10.71 -34.22 18.29
CA CYS A 10 -10.70 -33.48 17.04
C CYS A 10 -12.08 -32.82 16.89
N LEU A 11 -12.18 -31.52 17.14
CA LEU A 11 -13.24 -30.71 16.54
C LEU A 11 -12.94 -30.66 15.03
N CYS A 12 -13.57 -31.57 14.29
CA CYS A 12 -13.77 -31.40 12.86
C CYS A 12 -14.84 -30.32 12.69
N ASP A 13 -14.45 -29.11 12.30
CA ASP A 13 -15.36 -28.17 11.64
C ASP A 13 -15.75 -28.77 10.27
N PRO A 14 -17.03 -28.73 9.86
CA PRO A 14 -17.40 -29.17 8.54
C PRO A 14 -16.86 -28.15 7.51
N CYS A 15 -15.77 -28.50 6.81
CA CYS A 15 -15.37 -27.86 5.55
C CYS A 15 -16.56 -28.01 4.57
N HIS A 16 -17.49 -27.04 4.56
CA HIS A 16 -18.55 -26.94 3.56
C HIS A 16 -18.05 -26.07 2.41
N GLU A 17 -18.19 -26.59 1.19
CA GLU A 17 -17.88 -25.95 -0.10
C GLU A 17 -16.39 -25.86 -0.50
N GLY A 18 -15.81 -27.02 -0.85
CA GLY A 18 -14.88 -27.14 -1.98
C GLY A 18 -13.48 -26.51 -1.86
N ASN A 19 -13.12 -25.86 -0.75
CA ASN A 19 -11.78 -25.33 -0.55
C ASN A 19 -10.86 -26.36 0.09
N PHE A 20 -9.69 -26.58 -0.52
CA PHE A 20 -8.60 -27.35 0.06
C PHE A 20 -8.24 -26.75 1.42
N CYS A 21 -8.60 -27.47 2.49
CA CYS A 21 -8.17 -27.19 3.86
C CYS A 21 -6.65 -27.55 3.94
N GLU A 22 -5.78 -26.71 3.33
CA GLU A 22 -4.32 -26.79 3.51
C GLU A 22 -4.02 -26.58 4.99
N THR A 23 -3.71 -27.68 5.66
CA THR A 23 -3.32 -27.70 7.07
C THR A 23 -1.95 -27.04 7.17
N PHE A 24 -1.95 -25.72 7.37
CA PHE A 24 -0.79 -24.99 7.85
C PHE A 24 -0.32 -25.66 9.14
N THR A 25 0.77 -26.42 9.05
CA THR A 25 1.39 -27.05 10.20
C THR A 25 1.69 -25.98 11.26
N SER A 26 1.40 -26.27 12.52
CA SER A 26 1.57 -25.38 13.68
C SER A 26 2.95 -24.71 13.80
N ARG A 27 3.98 -25.23 13.11
CA ARG A 27 5.28 -24.57 12.94
C ARG A 27 5.23 -23.33 12.06
N GLN A 28 4.43 -23.27 11.00
CA GLN A 28 4.28 -22.06 10.16
C GLN A 28 3.52 -20.95 10.89
N GLN A 29 2.55 -21.28 11.76
CA GLN A 29 1.89 -20.30 12.63
C GLN A 29 2.84 -19.70 13.67
N GLN A 30 3.83 -20.45 14.15
CA GLN A 30 4.84 -19.96 15.11
C GLN A 30 5.85 -18.99 14.49
N TYR A 31 6.07 -19.05 13.17
CA TYR A 31 6.91 -18.08 12.44
C TYR A 31 6.11 -16.97 11.76
N ALA A 32 4.78 -17.02 11.75
CA ALA A 32 3.90 -15.93 11.30
C ALA A 32 3.84 -14.79 12.34
N THR A 33 5.00 -14.39 12.86
CA THR A 33 5.14 -13.32 13.83
C THR A 33 5.03 -11.96 13.15
N PRO A 34 4.49 -10.93 13.82
CA PRO A 34 4.44 -9.55 13.31
C PRO A 34 5.82 -9.00 12.86
N TYR A 35 6.91 -9.63 13.34
CA TYR A 35 8.27 -9.41 12.89
C TYR A 35 8.49 -9.67 11.39
N HIS A 36 7.90 -10.71 10.81
CA HIS A 36 8.10 -11.03 9.39
C HIS A 36 7.51 -9.94 8.48
N ASN A 37 6.32 -9.45 8.79
CA ASN A 37 5.69 -8.36 8.03
C ASN A 37 6.48 -7.06 8.14
N LEU A 38 7.00 -6.74 9.34
CA LEU A 38 7.83 -5.56 9.54
C LEU A 38 9.15 -5.66 8.74
N ILE A 39 9.81 -6.82 8.72
CA ILE A 39 11.02 -7.06 7.93
C ILE A 39 10.73 -6.88 6.43
N ILE A 40 9.61 -7.41 5.95
CA ILE A 40 9.17 -7.24 4.55
C ILE A 40 8.97 -5.76 4.23
N TYR A 41 8.28 -5.01 5.09
CA TYR A 41 8.03 -3.58 4.87
C TYR A 41 9.32 -2.75 4.89
N ILE A 42 10.24 -3.03 5.83
CA ILE A 42 11.56 -2.36 5.88
C ILE A 42 12.36 -2.66 4.61
N THR A 43 12.37 -3.92 4.17
CA THR A 43 13.07 -4.32 2.94
C THR A 43 12.47 -3.61 1.72
N ALA A 44 11.13 -3.56 1.63
CA ALA A 44 10.43 -2.85 0.57
C ALA A 44 10.72 -1.35 0.59
N LEU A 45 10.82 -0.73 1.78
CA LEU A 45 11.21 0.67 1.93
C LEU A 45 12.64 0.90 1.45
N CYS A 46 13.60 0.06 1.81
CA CYS A 46 14.99 0.18 1.33
C CYS A 46 15.08 0.08 -0.19
N ILE A 47 14.40 -0.91 -0.80
CA ILE A 47 14.38 -1.07 -2.26
C ILE A 47 13.71 0.14 -2.92
N SER A 48 12.56 0.56 -2.40
CA SER A 48 11.79 1.69 -2.94
C SER A 48 12.56 3.00 -2.84
N THR A 49 13.16 3.29 -1.69
CA THR A 49 13.97 4.50 -1.50
C THR A 49 15.18 4.50 -2.42
N LEU A 50 15.97 3.43 -2.47
CA LEU A 50 17.13 3.36 -3.35
C LEU A 50 16.73 3.56 -4.82
N ASN A 51 15.77 2.78 -5.32
CA ASN A 51 15.37 2.84 -6.73
C ASN A 51 14.76 4.21 -7.08
N ASN A 52 13.78 4.67 -6.30
CA ASN A 52 13.07 5.91 -6.62
C ASN A 52 13.93 7.15 -6.36
N SER A 53 14.86 7.14 -5.40
CA SER A 53 15.78 8.28 -5.19
C SER A 53 16.78 8.41 -6.34
N ILE A 54 17.35 7.32 -6.82
CA ILE A 54 18.24 7.33 -8.00
C ILE A 54 17.47 7.82 -9.23
N CYS A 55 16.26 7.29 -9.47
CA CYS A 55 15.41 7.74 -10.56
C CYS A 55 15.04 9.22 -10.45
N LEU A 56 14.64 9.67 -9.25
CA LEU A 56 14.27 11.06 -8.99
C LEU A 56 15.45 12.00 -9.26
N GLU A 57 16.65 11.63 -8.83
CA GLU A 57 17.87 12.40 -9.11
C GLU A 57 18.13 12.52 -10.61
N LEU A 58 18.03 11.41 -11.36
CA LEU A 58 18.18 11.42 -12.81
C LEU A 58 17.14 12.31 -13.50
N PHE A 59 15.89 12.25 -13.08
CA PHE A 59 14.80 13.03 -13.67
C PHE A 59 14.91 14.52 -13.36
N ILE A 60 15.36 14.88 -12.15
CA ILE A 60 15.58 16.28 -11.75
C ILE A 60 16.80 16.89 -12.46
N ARG A 61 17.90 16.14 -12.55
CA ARG A 61 19.14 16.60 -13.22
C ARG A 61 18.95 16.73 -14.74
N SER A 62 18.18 15.84 -15.36
CA SER A 62 17.96 15.87 -16.82
C SER A 62 16.94 16.94 -17.22
N LYS A 63 17.43 18.05 -17.78
CA LYS A 63 16.59 19.13 -18.33
C LYS A 63 15.69 18.65 -19.47
N ALA A 64 16.14 17.65 -20.24
CA ALA A 64 15.34 17.06 -21.32
C ALA A 64 14.12 16.33 -20.77
N ILE A 65 14.29 15.51 -19.74
CA ILE A 65 13.19 14.75 -19.10
C ILE A 65 12.21 15.71 -18.43
N ARG A 66 12.70 16.64 -17.60
CA ARG A 66 11.86 17.60 -16.85
C ARG A 66 10.99 18.51 -17.72
N ARG A 67 11.33 18.68 -18.99
CA ARG A 67 10.54 19.48 -19.95
C ARG A 67 9.36 18.71 -20.55
N THR A 68 9.32 17.38 -20.37
CA THR A 68 8.23 16.53 -20.87
C THR A 68 7.19 16.26 -19.78
N ASN A 69 5.93 16.03 -20.18
CA ASN A 69 4.87 15.66 -19.23
C ASN A 69 5.15 14.33 -18.56
N CYS A 70 5.62 13.34 -19.34
CA CYS A 70 6.11 12.06 -18.81
C CYS A 70 7.16 12.27 -17.72
N GLY A 71 8.13 13.18 -17.93
CA GLY A 71 9.14 13.48 -16.92
C GLY A 71 8.56 14.06 -15.63
N ILE A 72 7.55 14.93 -15.73
CA ILE A 72 6.85 15.46 -14.55
C ILE A 72 6.10 14.34 -13.83
N TYR A 73 5.37 13.50 -14.54
CA TYR A 73 4.66 12.35 -13.96
C TYR A 73 5.62 11.37 -13.29
N LEU A 74 6.77 11.09 -13.90
CA LEU A 74 7.80 10.23 -13.31
C LEU A 74 8.43 10.83 -12.04
N ILE A 75 8.64 12.15 -11.99
CA ILE A 75 9.09 12.83 -10.77
C ILE A 75 8.06 12.69 -9.65
N ILE A 76 6.79 13.00 -9.95
CA ILE A 76 5.70 12.91 -8.96
C ILE A 76 5.54 11.46 -8.49
N TYR A 77 5.54 10.50 -9.41
CA TYR A 77 5.48 9.07 -9.11
C TYR A 77 6.61 8.64 -8.16
N SER A 78 7.86 9.04 -8.44
CA SER A 78 9.01 8.65 -7.62
C SER A 78 8.87 9.18 -6.18
N ILE A 79 8.40 10.42 -6.02
CA ILE A 79 8.13 11.02 -4.70
C ILE A 79 7.01 10.25 -3.98
N LEU A 80 5.91 9.98 -4.67
CA LEU A 80 4.76 9.26 -4.09
C LEU A 80 5.11 7.83 -3.70
N SER A 81 5.92 7.13 -4.49
CA SER A 81 6.38 5.77 -4.17
C SER A 81 7.21 5.74 -2.89
N ILE A 82 8.08 6.73 -2.69
CA ILE A 82 8.86 6.88 -1.44
C ILE A 82 7.92 7.15 -0.27
N LEU A 83 7.01 8.11 -0.41
CA LEU A 83 6.04 8.45 0.66
C LEU A 83 5.14 7.26 1.02
N ALA A 84 4.62 6.53 0.03
CA ALA A 84 3.82 5.33 0.25
C ALA A 84 4.58 4.28 1.07
N SER A 85 5.86 4.09 0.76
CA SER A 85 6.71 3.12 1.47
C SER A 85 6.99 3.55 2.91
N ILE A 86 7.18 4.86 3.13
CA ILE A 86 7.34 5.44 4.48
C ILE A 86 6.05 5.23 5.29
N PHE A 87 4.89 5.54 4.73
CA PHE A 87 3.61 5.34 5.41
C PHE A 87 3.35 3.87 5.76
N LEU A 88 3.69 2.95 4.84
CA LEU A 88 3.56 1.51 5.09
C LEU A 88 4.43 1.04 6.26
N VAL A 89 5.69 1.48 6.32
CA VAL A 89 6.59 1.13 7.43
C VAL A 89 6.15 1.80 8.73
N ALA A 90 5.74 3.07 8.69
CA ALA A 90 5.26 3.78 9.88
C ALA A 90 4.03 3.08 10.49
N ASP A 91 3.06 2.68 9.66
CA ASP A 91 1.88 1.94 10.10
C ASP A 91 2.21 0.54 10.62
N GLY A 92 3.14 -0.16 9.95
CA GLY A 92 3.66 -1.45 10.40
C GLY A 92 4.40 -1.36 11.74
N TYR A 93 5.20 -0.31 11.95
CA TYR A 93 5.96 -0.08 13.18
C TYR A 93 5.04 0.23 14.36
N VAL A 94 4.02 1.06 14.16
CA VAL A 94 3.00 1.36 15.17
C VAL A 94 2.17 0.13 15.52
N THR A 95 1.90 -0.75 14.55
CA THR A 95 1.22 -2.03 14.82
C THR A 95 2.10 -2.99 15.63
N TYR A 96 3.41 -2.93 15.42
CA TYR A 96 4.39 -3.79 16.06
C TYR A 96 4.72 -3.35 17.50
N ASP A 97 5.06 -2.08 17.72
CA ASP A 97 5.46 -1.55 19.02
C ASP A 97 4.35 -0.68 19.64
N LYS A 98 3.45 -1.35 20.35
CA LYS A 98 2.32 -0.71 21.05
C LYS A 98 2.75 0.16 22.24
N SER A 99 4.00 0.03 22.71
CA SER A 99 4.51 0.78 23.86
C SER A 99 4.71 2.27 23.55
N ILE A 100 4.82 2.64 22.28
CA ILE A 100 4.94 4.02 21.80
C ILE A 100 3.72 4.88 22.20
N PHE A 101 2.58 4.23 22.44
CA PHE A 101 1.33 4.86 22.87
C PHE A 101 0.99 4.55 24.33
N GLU A 102 1.99 4.17 25.15
CA GLU A 102 1.84 3.97 26.60
C GLU A 102 1.28 5.25 27.25
N GLY A 103 -0.02 5.22 27.51
CA GLY A 103 -0.77 6.34 28.08
C GLY A 103 -2.24 6.30 27.72
N ASP A 104 -2.59 5.80 26.54
CA ASP A 104 -3.97 5.63 26.13
C ASP A 104 -4.11 4.51 25.09
N PRO A 105 -4.61 3.31 25.45
CA PRO A 105 -4.84 2.20 24.51
C PRO A 105 -5.87 2.56 23.42
N TYR A 106 -6.62 3.64 23.62
CA TYR A 106 -7.55 4.24 22.65
C TYR A 106 -6.94 5.41 21.87
N SER A 107 -5.68 5.80 22.07
CA SER A 107 -5.02 6.82 21.21
C SER A 107 -4.76 6.31 19.78
N ARG A 108 -4.82 4.99 19.57
CA ARG A 108 -4.90 4.37 18.25
C ARG A 108 -6.26 4.60 17.58
N ASN A 109 -7.26 5.17 18.27
CA ASN A 109 -8.64 5.27 17.80
C ASN A 109 -8.71 6.10 16.52
N THR A 110 -8.95 5.40 15.42
CA THR A 110 -9.50 5.92 14.17
C THR A 110 -8.57 6.86 13.40
N LEU A 111 -8.01 7.93 13.99
CA LEU A 111 -7.22 8.93 13.27
C LEU A 111 -5.91 8.34 12.72
N HIS A 112 -5.19 7.52 13.50
CA HIS A 112 -3.99 6.85 13.01
C HIS A 112 -4.31 5.84 11.90
N CYS A 113 -5.38 5.06 12.06
CA CYS A 113 -5.84 4.13 11.02
C CYS A 113 -6.27 4.88 9.75
N VAL A 114 -7.08 5.93 9.88
CA VAL A 114 -7.55 6.76 8.77
C VAL A 114 -6.36 7.37 8.07
N VAL A 115 -5.42 8.01 8.78
CA VAL A 115 -4.26 8.65 8.15
C VAL A 115 -3.36 7.62 7.48
N GLY A 116 -3.05 6.50 8.14
CA GLY A 116 -2.23 5.43 7.57
C GLY A 116 -2.85 4.80 6.33
N VAL A 117 -4.08 4.30 6.45
CA VAL A 117 -4.81 3.61 5.38
C VAL A 117 -5.13 4.57 4.23
N VAL A 118 -5.63 5.79 4.50
CA VAL A 118 -5.93 6.77 3.44
C VAL A 118 -4.66 7.18 2.72
N SER A 119 -3.59 7.52 3.46
CA SER A 119 -2.37 8.04 2.83
C SER A 119 -1.69 6.99 1.96
N TYR A 120 -1.60 5.75 2.46
CA TYR A 120 -1.06 4.63 1.70
C TYR A 120 -1.88 4.33 0.44
N ASN A 121 -3.20 4.17 0.57
CA ASN A 121 -4.07 3.86 -0.57
C ASN A 121 -4.13 4.99 -1.59
N THR A 122 -4.21 6.25 -1.13
CA THR A 122 -4.17 7.42 -2.01
C THR A 122 -2.86 7.47 -2.80
N ALA A 123 -1.72 7.23 -2.15
CA ALA A 123 -0.43 7.20 -2.81
C ALA A 123 -0.32 6.05 -3.83
N ASN A 124 -0.84 4.86 -3.50
CA ASN A 124 -0.91 3.73 -4.41
C ASN A 124 -1.78 4.01 -5.65
N PHE A 125 -2.99 4.53 -5.45
CA PHE A 125 -3.87 4.90 -6.57
C PHE A 125 -3.23 5.94 -7.47
N LEU A 126 -2.59 6.96 -6.89
CA LEU A 126 -1.85 7.94 -7.68
C LEU A 126 -0.70 7.30 -8.46
N CYS A 127 0.04 6.36 -7.86
CA CYS A 127 1.10 5.63 -8.56
C CYS A 127 0.56 4.87 -9.77
N ILE A 128 -0.58 4.19 -9.64
CA ILE A 128 -1.27 3.50 -10.74
C ILE A 128 -1.68 4.50 -11.83
N TRP A 129 -2.33 5.60 -11.44
CA TRP A 129 -2.78 6.62 -12.39
C TRP A 129 -1.63 7.30 -13.14
N PHE A 130 -0.53 7.63 -12.46
CA PHE A 130 0.64 8.20 -13.12
C PHE A 130 1.34 7.19 -14.03
N SER A 131 1.43 5.91 -13.64
CA SER A 131 1.95 4.85 -14.50
C SER A 131 1.12 4.71 -15.78
N ALA A 132 -0.21 4.66 -15.66
CA ALA A 132 -1.13 4.63 -16.79
C ALA A 132 -0.98 5.88 -17.70
N SER A 133 -0.84 7.06 -17.09
CA SER A 133 -0.67 8.33 -17.81
C SER A 133 0.62 8.37 -18.62
N VAL A 134 1.73 7.85 -18.07
CA VAL A 134 3.00 7.72 -18.78
C VAL A 134 2.88 6.77 -19.98
N GLN A 135 2.18 5.64 -19.81
CA GLN A 135 1.95 4.69 -20.89
C GLN A 135 1.07 5.29 -22.00
N LEU A 136 0.01 6.02 -21.61
CA LEU A 136 -0.90 6.69 -22.54
C LEU A 136 -0.20 7.78 -23.35
N GLU A 137 0.60 8.64 -22.70
CA GLU A 137 1.39 9.68 -23.37
C GLU A 137 2.38 9.06 -24.37
N ARG A 138 3.09 7.99 -23.98
CA ARG A 138 3.97 7.25 -24.90
C ARG A 138 3.20 6.64 -26.07
N GLY A 139 2.04 6.05 -25.80
CA GLY A 139 1.15 5.47 -26.82
C GLY A 139 0.66 6.51 -27.83
N ILE A 140 0.25 7.69 -27.37
CA ILE A 140 -0.19 8.81 -28.24
C ILE A 140 0.96 9.29 -29.11
N VAL A 141 2.17 9.43 -28.57
CA VAL A 141 3.35 9.85 -29.36
C VAL A 141 3.68 8.82 -30.45
N LEU A 142 3.64 7.53 -30.11
CA LEU A 142 3.88 6.44 -31.07
C LEU A 142 2.81 6.39 -32.18
N PHE A 143 1.54 6.53 -31.80
CA PHE A 143 0.41 6.43 -32.72
C PHE A 143 0.28 7.66 -33.62
N SER A 144 0.32 8.86 -33.05
CA SER A 144 0.07 10.10 -33.79
C SER A 144 1.30 10.62 -34.54
N LYS A 145 2.51 10.12 -34.20
CA LYS A 145 3.83 10.66 -34.64
C LYS A 145 3.97 12.17 -34.42
N LYS A 146 3.08 12.79 -33.66
CA LYS A 146 3.10 14.20 -33.31
C LYS A 146 3.43 14.29 -31.82
N THR A 147 4.48 15.03 -31.50
CA THR A 147 4.74 15.43 -30.13
C THR A 147 3.64 16.40 -29.72
N SER A 148 2.66 15.92 -28.97
CA SER A 148 1.66 16.77 -28.34
C SER A 148 2.38 17.66 -27.32
N THR A 149 2.51 18.95 -27.62
CA THR A 149 2.95 19.96 -26.66
C THR A 149 1.82 20.26 -25.69
N ILE A 150 1.34 19.24 -24.97
CA ILE A 150 0.48 19.45 -23.80
C ILE A 150 1.31 20.30 -22.84
N THR A 151 0.80 21.51 -22.57
CA THR A 151 1.50 22.50 -21.76
C THR A 151 1.62 22.01 -20.33
N ARG A 152 2.77 22.27 -19.69
CA ARG A 152 3.07 21.95 -18.28
C ARG A 152 1.93 22.26 -17.30
N LYS A 153 1.15 23.31 -17.58
CA LYS A 153 -0.05 23.71 -16.81
C LYS A 153 -1.14 22.63 -16.84
N ARG A 154 -1.41 22.03 -18.00
CA ARG A 154 -2.40 20.95 -18.13
C ARG A 154 -1.99 19.71 -17.35
N SER A 155 -0.72 19.34 -17.37
CA SER A 155 -0.20 18.20 -16.61
C SER A 155 -0.35 18.37 -15.10
N ILE A 156 -0.19 19.60 -14.60
CA ILE A 156 -0.45 19.95 -13.20
C ILE A 156 -1.94 19.82 -12.89
N ILE A 157 -2.82 20.36 -13.74
CA ILE A 157 -4.28 20.25 -13.55
C ILE A 157 -4.70 18.77 -13.51
N VAL A 158 -4.21 17.95 -14.45
CA VAL A 158 -4.47 16.51 -14.47
C VAL A 158 -3.99 15.84 -13.18
N SER A 159 -2.81 16.22 -12.67
CA SER A 159 -2.28 15.69 -11.40
C SER A 159 -3.18 16.04 -10.20
N ILE A 160 -3.73 17.26 -10.17
CA ILE A 160 -4.66 17.70 -9.12
C ILE A 160 -5.98 16.91 -9.20
N ILE A 161 -6.51 16.71 -10.41
CA ILE A 161 -7.73 15.92 -10.62
C ILE A 161 -7.51 14.47 -10.19
N MET A 162 -6.36 13.87 -10.56
CA MET A 162 -5.98 12.52 -10.12
C MET A 162 -5.85 12.42 -8.61
N LEU A 163 -5.33 13.44 -7.93
CA LEU A 163 -5.28 13.49 -6.47
C LEU A 163 -6.68 13.48 -5.87
N ALA A 164 -7.58 14.33 -6.34
CA ALA A 164 -8.95 14.38 -5.86
C ALA A 164 -9.68 13.03 -6.05
N MET A 165 -9.53 12.41 -7.23
CA MET A 165 -10.11 11.09 -7.49
C MET A 165 -9.51 10.00 -6.60
N SER A 166 -8.19 10.02 -6.41
CA SER A 166 -7.50 9.01 -5.59
C SER A 166 -7.91 9.09 -4.12
N ILE A 167 -8.09 10.30 -3.59
CA ILE A 167 -8.65 10.51 -2.24
C ILE A 167 -10.08 9.96 -2.18
N GLY A 168 -10.92 10.29 -3.16
CA GLY A 168 -12.29 9.78 -3.25
C GLY A 168 -12.37 8.25 -3.26
N CYS A 169 -11.46 7.59 -3.99
CA CYS A 169 -11.37 6.13 -4.03
C CYS A 169 -10.82 5.50 -2.74
N ALA A 170 -10.05 6.23 -1.94
CA ALA A 170 -9.51 5.74 -0.68
C ALA A 170 -10.53 5.81 0.48
N ILE A 171 -11.52 6.70 0.40
CA ILE A 171 -12.53 6.89 1.46
C ILE A 171 -13.32 5.61 1.81
N PRO A 172 -13.85 4.82 0.85
CA PRO A 172 -14.57 3.58 1.16
C PRO A 172 -13.74 2.58 1.98
N ILE A 173 -12.43 2.49 1.72
CA ILE A 173 -11.52 1.56 2.41
C ILE A 173 -11.43 1.90 3.90
N VAL A 174 -11.50 3.18 4.26
CA VAL A 174 -11.53 3.64 5.66
C VAL A 174 -12.74 3.09 6.41
N PHE A 175 -13.92 3.07 5.78
CA PHE A 175 -15.12 2.55 6.41
C PHE A 175 -15.05 1.03 6.65
N TYR A 176 -14.30 0.30 5.83
CA TYR A 176 -14.10 -1.14 6.01
C TYR A 176 -13.00 -1.47 7.03
N ASP A 177 -11.83 -0.83 6.94
CA ASP A 177 -10.67 -1.20 7.76
C ASP A 177 -10.61 -0.48 9.11
N CYS A 178 -11.12 0.76 9.18
CA CYS A 178 -10.97 1.61 10.37
C CYS A 178 -12.23 1.72 11.23
N ALA A 179 -13.42 1.40 10.71
CA ALA A 179 -14.68 1.46 11.47
C ALA A 179 -15.17 0.09 11.97
N TRP A 180 -14.67 -1.04 11.44
CA TRP A 180 -15.16 -2.37 11.82
C TRP A 180 -14.53 -2.93 13.10
N ASN A 181 -13.41 -2.37 13.56
CA ASN A 181 -12.80 -2.73 14.84
C ASN A 181 -13.59 -2.22 16.07
N ASP A 182 -14.66 -1.45 15.87
CA ASP A 182 -15.55 -0.94 16.93
C ASP A 182 -16.89 -1.71 17.02
N VAL A 183 -17.12 -2.76 16.23
CA VAL A 183 -18.33 -3.58 16.38
C VAL A 183 -18.11 -4.53 17.58
N PRO A 184 -18.91 -4.44 18.65
CA PRO A 184 -18.72 -5.29 19.82
C PRO A 184 -18.84 -6.75 19.41
N HIS A 185 -17.89 -7.57 19.87
CA HIS A 185 -17.98 -9.03 19.76
C HIS A 185 -19.38 -9.45 20.20
N LEU A 186 -20.14 -10.05 19.29
CA LEU A 186 -21.40 -10.71 19.61
C LEU A 186 -21.10 -11.69 20.75
N LYS A 187 -21.68 -11.40 21.92
CA LYS A 187 -21.71 -12.29 23.08
C LYS A 187 -22.51 -13.54 22.76
#